data_AF-A0A2S7R5N3-F1
#
_entry.id   AF-A0A2S7R5N3-F1
#
_cell.length_a   1.000
_cell.length_b   1.000
_cell.length_c   1.000
_cell.angle_alpha   90.00
_cell.angle_beta   90.00
_cell.angle_gamma   90.00
#
_symmetry.space_group_name_H-M   'P 1'
#
loop_
_entity.id
_entity.type
_entity.pdbx_description
1 polymer ?
#
loop_
_entity_poly.entity_id
_entity_poly.type
_entity_poly.pdbx_seq_one_letter_code
_entity_poly.pdbx_strand_id
1 'polypeptide(L)'
;MCLSLYLEQKTEIGIGRIIALDEAHKYMSAADDPLTNTLLSTIHLQRHIGTRIFISTQEPTVSPKLLDLCSMTIVHRFSSPEWLKCLREHIAALSFADDSKNEIGKGKEGKVISDIVQLRAGEALLFAPEARIDGAADEVDGSGAGEGCEMRFEKLGMKYLKIKIRGRITEDGGKSVMAS
;
A
#
# COMPACT_ATOMS: atom_id res chain seq x y z
N MET A 1 -0.23 -17.56 -20.82
CA MET A 1 -0.46 -19.03 -20.73
C MET A 1 -0.22 -19.60 -19.33
N CYS A 2 0.91 -19.34 -18.66
CA CYS A 2 1.17 -19.98 -17.35
C CYS A 2 0.23 -19.54 -16.22
N LEU A 3 -0.18 -18.27 -16.18
CA LEU A 3 -1.10 -17.75 -15.16
C LEU A 3 -2.49 -18.38 -15.26
N SER A 4 -3.03 -18.49 -16.47
CA SER A 4 -4.34 -19.11 -16.73
C SER A 4 -4.36 -20.58 -16.29
N LEU A 5 -3.31 -21.34 -16.59
CA LEU A 5 -3.18 -22.74 -16.17
C LEU A 5 -3.13 -22.87 -14.63
N TYR A 6 -2.43 -21.96 -13.95
CA TYR A 6 -2.39 -21.92 -12.48
C TYR A 6 -3.77 -21.58 -11.86
N LEU A 7 -4.57 -20.76 -12.55
CA LEU A 7 -5.94 -20.43 -12.14
C LEU A 7 -6.95 -21.54 -12.49
N GLU A 8 -6.69 -22.33 -13.51
CA GLU A 8 -7.53 -23.46 -13.94
C GLU A 8 -7.30 -24.72 -13.11
N GLN A 9 -6.15 -24.84 -12.44
CA GLN A 9 -5.91 -25.95 -11.51
C GLN A 9 -6.99 -26.01 -10.43
N LYS A 10 -7.70 -27.14 -10.39
CA LYS A 10 -8.65 -27.47 -9.32
C LYS A 10 -7.86 -27.63 -8.03
N THR A 11 -7.89 -26.61 -7.18
CA THR A 11 -7.43 -26.73 -5.81
C THR A 11 -8.42 -27.57 -5.03
N GLU A 12 -7.92 -28.45 -4.16
CA GLU A 12 -8.76 -29.15 -3.19
C GLU A 12 -9.51 -28.10 -2.35
N ILE A 13 -10.75 -28.42 -2.00
CA ILE A 13 -11.71 -27.50 -1.39
C ILE A 13 -11.08 -26.83 -0.16
N GLY A 14 -10.79 -25.52 -0.27
CA GLY A 14 -10.30 -24.69 0.83
C GLY A 14 -8.90 -24.08 0.68
N ILE A 15 -8.11 -24.45 -0.34
CA ILE A 15 -6.76 -23.87 -0.51
C ILE A 15 -6.82 -22.55 -1.28
N GLY A 16 -6.47 -21.45 -0.60
CA GLY A 16 -6.31 -20.13 -1.20
C GLY A 16 -5.05 -20.04 -2.06
N ARG A 17 -5.12 -19.28 -3.15
CA ARG A 17 -4.01 -19.08 -4.08
C ARG A 17 -3.32 -17.75 -3.84
N ILE A 18 -2.00 -17.73 -3.97
CA ILE A 18 -1.21 -16.52 -3.87
C ILE A 18 -0.43 -16.35 -5.15
N ILE A 19 -0.54 -15.17 -5.76
CA ILE A 19 0.26 -14.75 -6.89
C ILE A 19 1.11 -13.57 -6.42
N ALA A 20 2.43 -13.70 -6.53
CA ALA A 20 3.36 -12.61 -6.25
C ALA A 20 4.06 -12.23 -7.55
N LEU A 21 3.97 -10.95 -7.92
CA LEU A 21 4.67 -10.37 -9.06
C LEU A 21 5.75 -9.46 -8.51
N ASP A 22 7.00 -9.86 -8.71
CA ASP A 22 8.17 -9.03 -8.40
C ASP A 22 8.68 -8.31 -9.64
N GLU A 23 9.21 -7.11 -9.46
CA GLU A 23 9.59 -6.20 -10.54
C GLU A 23 8.52 -6.06 -11.62
N ALA A 24 7.28 -5.80 -11.20
CA ALA A 24 6.12 -5.78 -12.08
C ALA A 24 6.29 -4.83 -13.29
N HIS A 25 7.07 -3.76 -13.16
CA HIS A 25 7.39 -2.88 -14.28
C HIS A 25 8.02 -3.60 -15.49
N LYS A 26 8.74 -4.70 -15.28
CA LYS A 26 9.33 -5.51 -16.37
C LYS A 26 8.28 -6.27 -17.17
N TYR A 27 7.15 -6.57 -16.55
CA TYR A 27 6.09 -7.41 -17.11
C TYR A 27 4.85 -6.61 -17.49
N MET A 28 4.81 -5.32 -17.18
CA MET A 28 3.60 -4.48 -17.27
C MET A 28 3.86 -3.17 -18.04
N SER A 29 4.91 -3.14 -18.86
CA SER A 29 5.36 -1.96 -19.60
C SER A 29 4.48 -1.59 -20.80
N ALA A 30 3.62 -2.51 -21.26
CA ALA A 30 2.67 -2.26 -22.34
C ALA A 30 1.22 -2.33 -21.84
N ALA A 31 0.45 -1.29 -22.15
CA ALA A 31 -0.96 -1.15 -21.76
C ALA A 31 -1.89 -2.26 -22.31
N ASP A 32 -1.37 -3.15 -23.15
CA ASP A 32 -2.13 -4.20 -23.83
C ASP A 32 -1.43 -5.59 -23.77
N ASP A 33 -0.55 -5.79 -22.77
CA ASP A 33 0.03 -7.11 -22.56
C ASP A 33 -1.07 -8.11 -22.12
N PRO A 34 -1.24 -9.26 -22.79
CA PRO A 34 -2.14 -10.33 -22.35
C PRO A 34 -1.94 -10.75 -20.89
N LEU A 35 -0.73 -10.62 -20.34
CA LEU A 35 -0.48 -10.88 -18.91
C LEU A 35 -1.21 -9.87 -18.03
N THR A 36 -1.12 -8.57 -18.34
CA THR A 36 -1.81 -7.50 -17.60
C THR A 36 -3.32 -7.68 -17.65
N ASN A 37 -3.89 -7.98 -18.82
CA ASN A 37 -5.33 -8.21 -18.98
C ASN A 37 -5.82 -9.44 -18.19
N THR A 38 -5.02 -10.52 -18.17
CA THR A 38 -5.32 -11.70 -17.34
C THR A 38 -5.24 -11.37 -15.86
N LEU A 39 -4.23 -10.61 -15.44
CA LEU A 39 -4.06 -10.21 -14.04
C LEU A 39 -5.21 -9.30 -13.57
N LEU A 40 -5.59 -8.29 -14.35
CA LEU A 40 -6.73 -7.42 -14.06
C LEU A 40 -8.02 -8.23 -13.89
N SER A 41 -8.29 -9.16 -14.82
CA SER A 41 -9.45 -10.06 -14.73
C SER A 41 -9.40 -10.92 -13.46
N THR A 42 -8.22 -11.40 -13.08
CA THR A 42 -8.02 -12.19 -11.86
C THR A 42 -8.24 -11.35 -10.59
N ILE A 43 -7.78 -10.09 -10.56
CA ILE A 43 -8.00 -9.18 -9.43
C ILE A 43 -9.50 -8.94 -9.23
N HIS A 44 -10.27 -8.76 -10.31
CA HIS A 44 -11.74 -8.62 -10.22
C HIS A 44 -12.42 -9.88 -9.70
N LEU A 45 -11.92 -11.07 -10.05
CA LEU A 45 -12.48 -12.36 -9.64
C LEU A 45 -11.85 -12.93 -8.36
N GLN A 46 -10.96 -12.18 -7.69
CA GLN A 46 -10.15 -12.66 -6.57
C GLN A 46 -10.97 -13.27 -5.42
N ARG A 47 -12.18 -12.73 -5.18
CA ARG A 47 -13.09 -13.21 -4.11
C ARG A 47 -13.77 -14.52 -4.48
N HIS A 48 -13.99 -14.80 -5.75
CA HIS A 48 -14.63 -16.03 -6.23
C HIS A 48 -13.63 -17.17 -6.38
N ILE A 49 -12.42 -16.83 -6.82
CA ILE A 49 -11.37 -17.80 -7.14
C ILE A 49 -10.49 -18.11 -5.91
N GLY A 50 -10.66 -17.34 -4.83
CA GLY A 50 -9.89 -17.49 -3.59
C GLY A 50 -8.43 -17.11 -3.77
N THR A 51 -8.18 -16.06 -4.56
CA THR A 51 -6.82 -15.65 -4.95
C THR A 51 -6.42 -14.36 -4.25
N ARG A 52 -5.16 -14.23 -3.86
CA ARG A 52 -4.53 -13.01 -3.36
C ARG A 52 -3.36 -12.64 -4.25
N ILE A 53 -3.23 -11.37 -4.58
CA ILE A 53 -2.23 -10.88 -5.52
C ILE A 53 -1.36 -9.84 -4.79
N PHE A 54 -0.05 -10.03 -4.87
CA PHE A 54 0.96 -9.10 -4.38
C PHE A 54 1.76 -8.58 -5.57
N ILE A 55 1.96 -7.27 -5.63
CA ILE A 55 2.69 -6.61 -6.71
C ILE A 55 3.79 -5.76 -6.06
N SER A 56 5.04 -6.02 -6.40
CA SER A 56 6.18 -5.17 -6.07
C SER A 56 6.79 -4.56 -7.34
N THR A 57 7.18 -3.29 -7.25
CA THR A 57 7.85 -2.58 -8.33
C THR A 57 8.74 -1.46 -7.77
N GLN A 58 9.87 -1.22 -8.44
CA GLN A 58 10.78 -0.12 -8.16
C GLN A 58 10.61 1.07 -9.11
N GLU A 59 9.89 0.89 -10.22
CA GLU A 59 9.63 1.93 -11.22
C GLU A 59 8.16 2.39 -11.23
N PRO A 60 7.90 3.69 -11.45
CA PRO A 60 6.56 4.28 -11.47
C PRO A 60 5.78 3.97 -12.76
N THR A 61 6.32 3.09 -13.62
CA THR A 61 5.82 2.74 -14.96
C THR A 61 4.68 1.72 -14.97
N VAL A 62 4.26 1.22 -13.80
CA VAL A 62 3.16 0.27 -13.66
C VAL A 62 1.82 0.94 -14.03
N SER A 63 0.92 0.17 -14.67
CA SER A 63 -0.36 0.69 -15.11
C SER A 63 -1.21 1.27 -13.96
N PRO A 64 -1.68 2.53 -14.09
CA PRO A 64 -2.75 3.15 -13.29
C PRO A 64 -3.85 2.22 -12.78
N LYS A 65 -4.42 1.42 -13.70
CA LYS A 65 -5.57 0.54 -13.43
C LYS A 65 -5.28 -0.52 -12.37
N LEU A 66 -4.02 -0.91 -12.20
CA LEU A 66 -3.64 -1.90 -11.18
C LEU A 66 -3.55 -1.27 -9.80
N LEU A 67 -3.04 -0.03 -9.73
CA LEU A 67 -2.93 0.71 -8.48
C LEU A 67 -4.32 1.02 -7.91
N ASP A 68 -5.31 1.32 -8.77
CA ASP A 68 -6.71 1.53 -8.35
C ASP A 68 -7.36 0.29 -7.73
N LEU A 69 -6.95 -0.90 -8.17
CA LEU A 69 -7.51 -2.16 -7.67
C LEU A 69 -6.82 -2.64 -6.39
N CYS A 70 -5.72 -2.01 -5.98
CA CYS A 70 -5.01 -2.35 -4.76
C CYS A 70 -5.83 -1.93 -3.53
N SER A 71 -6.29 -2.91 -2.75
CA SER A 71 -6.93 -2.66 -1.45
C SER A 71 -5.98 -2.14 -0.38
N MET A 72 -4.68 -2.35 -0.58
CA MET A 72 -3.60 -2.01 0.35
C MET A 72 -2.37 -1.66 -0.46
N THR A 73 -1.77 -0.50 -0.20
CA THR A 73 -0.55 -0.04 -0.86
C THR A 73 0.48 0.30 0.21
N ILE A 74 1.65 -0.33 0.09
CA ILE A 74 2.78 -0.11 0.97
C ILE A 74 3.82 0.67 0.19
N VAL A 75 4.17 1.85 0.70
CA VAL A 75 5.09 2.79 0.04
C VAL A 75 6.35 2.92 0.89
N HIS A 76 7.47 2.48 0.34
CA HIS A 76 8.78 2.67 0.94
C HIS A 76 9.37 4.04 0.61
N ARG A 77 10.54 4.34 1.18
CA ARG A 77 11.29 5.55 0.87
C ARG A 77 11.58 5.64 -0.63
N PHE A 78 11.14 6.73 -1.25
CA PHE A 78 11.57 7.14 -2.59
C PHE A 78 11.78 8.66 -2.62
N SER A 79 12.56 9.13 -3.59
CA SER A 79 12.83 10.55 -3.80
C SER A 79 12.32 11.07 -5.15
N SER A 80 11.80 10.20 -6.01
CA SER A 80 11.34 10.59 -7.34
C SER A 80 9.97 11.29 -7.28
N PRO A 81 9.82 12.49 -7.87
CA PRO A 81 8.52 13.16 -7.97
C PRO A 81 7.55 12.45 -8.92
N GLU A 82 8.04 11.66 -9.87
CA GLU A 82 7.21 10.88 -10.80
C GLU A 82 6.40 9.80 -10.06
N TRP A 83 7.02 9.19 -9.05
CA TRP A 83 6.35 8.25 -8.15
C TRP A 83 5.18 8.90 -7.42
N LEU A 84 5.35 10.13 -6.92
CA LEU A 84 4.26 10.84 -6.28
C LEU A 84 3.15 11.17 -7.26
N LYS A 85 3.48 11.63 -8.47
CA LYS A 85 2.48 11.96 -9.49
C LYS A 85 1.62 10.73 -9.82
N CYS A 86 2.28 9.59 -10.04
CA CYS A 86 1.62 8.31 -10.24
C CYS A 86 0.75 7.93 -9.03
N LEU A 87 1.26 7.99 -7.80
CA LEU A 87 0.48 7.64 -6.61
C LEU A 87 -0.70 8.60 -6.35
N ARG A 88 -0.58 9.88 -6.67
CA ARG A 88 -1.63 10.89 -6.44
C ARG A 88 -2.88 10.61 -7.25
N GLU A 89 -2.70 10.22 -8.51
CA GLU A 89 -3.80 9.90 -9.42
C GLU A 89 -4.66 8.73 -8.93
N HIS A 90 -4.09 7.81 -8.13
CA HIS A 90 -4.73 6.55 -7.74
C HIS A 90 -5.08 6.47 -6.25
N ILE A 91 -4.34 7.19 -5.38
CA ILE A 91 -4.56 7.16 -3.95
C ILE A 91 -5.31 8.43 -3.53
N ALA A 92 -6.62 8.29 -3.31
CA ALA A 92 -7.46 9.39 -2.84
C ALA A 92 -6.91 10.04 -1.55
N ALA A 93 -6.29 9.26 -0.66
CA ALA A 93 -5.61 9.78 0.54
C ALA A 93 -4.55 10.87 0.24
N LEU A 94 -3.88 10.78 -0.90
CA LEU A 94 -2.89 11.76 -1.35
C LEU A 94 -3.54 12.98 -2.02
N SER A 95 -4.69 12.80 -2.66
CA SER A 95 -5.42 13.87 -3.35
C SER A 95 -6.20 14.78 -2.39
N PHE A 96 -6.80 14.26 -1.32
CA PHE A 96 -7.62 15.06 -0.40
C PHE A 96 -6.82 15.75 0.72
N ALA A 97 -5.55 15.37 0.90
CA ALA A 97 -4.62 16.15 1.72
C ALA A 97 -4.44 17.59 1.17
N ASP A 98 -4.79 17.83 -0.10
CA ASP A 98 -4.70 19.11 -0.80
C ASP A 98 -5.92 20.03 -0.55
N ASP A 99 -7.12 19.45 -0.40
CA ASP A 99 -8.39 20.21 -0.48
C ASP A 99 -8.92 20.76 0.86
N SER A 100 -8.22 20.54 1.97
CA SER A 100 -8.55 21.21 3.24
C SER A 100 -8.05 22.66 3.21
N LYS A 101 -8.78 23.47 2.42
CA LYS A 101 -8.74 24.91 2.27
C LYS A 101 -8.95 25.60 3.63
N ASN A 102 -7.87 25.87 4.33
CA ASN A 102 -7.68 27.11 5.06
C ASN A 102 -6.21 27.23 5.44
N GLU A 103 -5.70 28.47 5.31
CA GLU A 103 -4.34 28.92 5.63
C GLU A 103 -3.27 28.68 4.54
N ILE A 104 -3.21 29.63 3.60
CA ILE A 104 -1.98 30.27 3.07
C ILE A 104 -0.72 29.38 3.02
N GLY A 105 -0.41 28.83 1.84
CA GLY A 105 0.93 28.34 1.50
C GLY A 105 0.96 26.91 0.97
N LYS A 106 1.91 26.64 0.07
CA LYS A 106 2.27 25.32 -0.49
C LYS A 106 2.62 24.28 0.61
N GLY A 107 1.64 23.78 1.36
CA GLY A 107 1.91 23.23 2.70
C GLY A 107 1.65 21.74 2.93
N LYS A 108 0.79 21.07 2.15
CA LYS A 108 0.37 19.68 2.47
C LYS A 108 0.84 18.63 1.47
N GLU A 109 0.98 18.95 0.18
CA GLU A 109 1.67 18.09 -0.80
C GLU A 109 3.08 17.75 -0.32
N GLY A 110 3.79 18.80 0.14
CA GLY A 110 5.12 18.68 0.70
C GLY A 110 5.17 17.79 1.95
N LYS A 111 4.08 17.69 2.73
CA LYS A 111 4.08 16.94 3.99
C LYS A 111 4.20 15.44 3.77
N VAL A 112 3.35 14.85 2.90
CA VAL A 112 3.42 13.40 2.65
C VAL A 112 4.68 13.02 1.89
N ILE A 113 5.10 13.83 0.91
CA ILE A 113 6.39 13.63 0.22
C ILE A 113 7.54 13.72 1.23
N SER A 114 7.52 14.73 2.11
CA SER A 114 8.57 14.89 3.12
C SER A 114 8.60 13.71 4.08
N ASP A 115 7.44 13.18 4.48
CA ASP A 115 7.34 12.00 5.32
C ASP A 115 7.95 10.79 4.60
N ILE A 116 7.64 10.58 3.31
CA ILE A 116 8.19 9.50 2.48
C ILE A 116 9.71 9.62 2.33
N VAL A 117 10.22 10.82 2.03
CA VAL A 117 11.66 11.08 1.85
C VAL A 117 12.42 10.89 3.17
N GLN A 118 11.79 11.19 4.30
CA GLN A 118 12.35 11.04 5.65
C GLN A 118 12.24 9.60 6.21
N LEU A 119 11.56 8.67 5.52
CA LEU A 119 11.50 7.27 5.94
C LEU A 119 12.90 6.66 6.03
N ARG A 120 13.15 5.93 7.12
CA ARG A 120 14.39 5.15 7.30
C ARG A 120 14.28 3.78 6.61
N ALA A 121 15.42 3.15 6.36
CA ALA A 121 15.44 1.75 5.90
C ALA A 121 14.68 0.86 6.91
N GLY A 122 13.68 0.13 6.40
CA GLY A 122 12.75 -0.69 7.19
C GLY A 122 11.44 0.00 7.58
N GLU A 123 11.26 1.28 7.27
CA GLU A 123 10.01 2.03 7.43
C GLU A 123 9.26 2.16 6.10
N ALA A 124 7.93 2.29 6.18
CA ALA A 124 7.06 2.55 5.04
C ALA A 124 5.78 3.28 5.48
N LEU A 125 5.08 3.86 4.50
CA LEU A 125 3.71 4.33 4.66
C LEU A 125 2.73 3.28 4.13
N LEU A 126 1.69 3.04 4.90
CA LEU A 126 0.58 2.15 4.57
C LEU A 126 -0.65 2.97 4.21
N PHE A 127 -1.15 2.76 2.99
CA PHE A 127 -2.43 3.25 2.52
C PHE A 127 -3.39 2.07 2.42
N ALA A 128 -4.48 2.10 3.18
CA ALA A 128 -5.48 1.04 3.18
C ALA A 128 -6.85 1.61 3.57
N PRO A 129 -7.64 2.10 2.60
CA PRO A 129 -8.87 2.85 2.90
C PRO A 129 -9.89 2.07 3.75
N GLU A 130 -9.97 0.76 3.54
CA GLU A 130 -10.89 -0.12 4.27
C GLU A 130 -10.28 -0.72 5.55
N ALA A 131 -9.03 -0.39 5.88
CA ALA A 131 -8.43 -0.86 7.13
C ALA A 131 -9.17 -0.23 8.32
N ARG A 132 -9.53 -1.06 9.29
CA ARG A 132 -10.00 -0.60 10.60
C ARG A 132 -8.82 -0.60 11.56
N ILE A 133 -8.53 0.57 12.11
CA ILE A 133 -7.50 0.77 13.11
C ILE A 133 -8.21 1.01 14.43
N ASP A 134 -7.59 0.55 15.51
CA ASP A 134 -8.04 0.91 16.84
C ASP A 134 -8.02 2.44 16.94
N GLY A 135 -9.18 3.04 17.18
CA GLY A 135 -9.25 4.46 17.46
C GLY A 135 -8.40 4.70 18.69
N ALA A 136 -7.49 5.67 18.65
CA ALA A 136 -6.93 6.17 19.89
C ALA A 136 -8.14 6.51 20.77
N ALA A 137 -8.26 5.83 21.92
CA ALA A 137 -9.13 6.32 22.95
C ALA A 137 -8.71 7.78 23.14
N ASP A 138 -9.57 8.73 22.77
CA ASP A 138 -9.41 10.09 23.24
C ASP A 138 -9.23 9.92 24.75
N GLU A 139 -8.05 10.32 25.25
CA GLU A 139 -7.87 10.49 26.67
C GLU A 139 -8.86 11.59 27.07
N VAL A 140 -10.08 11.16 27.40
CA VAL A 140 -11.08 12.01 28.02
C VAL A 140 -10.49 12.38 29.36
N ASP A 141 -9.96 13.59 29.42
CA ASP A 141 -9.57 14.25 30.65
C ASP A 141 -10.69 14.11 31.68
N GLY A 142 -10.42 13.32 32.71
CA GLY A 142 -10.99 13.50 34.04
C GLY A 142 -12.44 13.06 34.27
N SER A 143 -12.54 12.05 35.14
CA SER A 143 -13.64 11.75 36.06
C SER A 143 -14.83 10.92 35.55
N GLY A 144 -14.75 9.62 35.81
CA GLY A 144 -15.89 8.70 35.73
C GLY A 144 -15.44 7.26 35.89
N ALA A 145 -15.44 6.75 37.12
CA ALA A 145 -15.23 5.33 37.37
C ALA A 145 -16.43 4.53 36.83
N GLY A 146 -16.18 3.55 35.96
CA GLY A 146 -17.13 2.49 35.63
C GLY A 146 -17.32 2.22 34.14
N GLU A 147 -17.15 0.94 33.78
CA GLU A 147 -17.73 0.23 32.63
C GLU A 147 -17.02 0.33 31.27
N GLY A 148 -16.40 -0.79 30.88
CA GLY A 148 -16.17 -1.24 29.49
C GLY A 148 -15.35 -0.31 28.59
N CYS A 149 -14.05 -0.61 28.42
CA CYS A 149 -13.29 -0.07 27.30
C CYS A 149 -13.85 -0.66 25.99
N GLU A 150 -14.83 0.01 25.39
CA GLU A 150 -15.36 -0.34 24.09
C GLU A 150 -14.31 0.04 23.04
N MET A 151 -13.60 -0.95 22.50
CA MET A 151 -12.59 -0.75 21.47
C MET A 151 -13.26 -0.16 20.22
N ARG A 152 -13.14 1.16 20.05
CA ARG A 152 -13.80 1.86 18.95
C ARG A 152 -12.89 1.81 17.72
N PHE A 153 -13.20 0.91 16.80
CA PHE A 153 -12.47 0.82 15.54
C PHE A 153 -12.84 1.98 14.60
N GLU A 154 -11.85 2.77 14.21
CA GLU A 154 -11.99 3.78 13.17
C GLU A 154 -11.51 3.26 11.82
N LYS A 155 -12.19 3.65 10.73
CA LYS A 155 -11.65 3.40 9.39
C LYS A 155 -10.45 4.32 9.14
N LEU A 156 -9.36 3.76 8.62
CA LEU A 156 -8.20 4.52 8.18
C LEU A 156 -8.59 5.51 7.07
N GLY A 157 -9.48 5.09 6.16
CA GLY A 157 -10.05 5.96 5.13
C GLY A 157 -9.00 6.64 4.29
N MET A 158 -8.94 7.96 4.35
CA MET A 158 -8.01 8.78 3.56
C MET A 158 -6.71 9.09 4.31
N LYS A 159 -6.50 8.50 5.49
CA LYS A 159 -5.27 8.65 6.27
C LYS A 159 -4.26 7.59 5.80
N TYR A 160 -3.00 7.78 6.20
CA TYR A 160 -1.93 6.80 6.03
C TYR A 160 -1.34 6.46 7.39
N LEU A 161 -0.79 5.25 7.52
CA LEU A 161 -0.12 4.79 8.74
C LEU A 161 1.37 4.60 8.47
N LYS A 162 2.23 5.14 9.34
CA LYS A 162 3.66 4.83 9.30
C LYS A 162 3.89 3.47 9.96
N ILE A 163 4.42 2.52 9.20
CA ILE A 163 4.68 1.15 9.64
C ILE A 163 6.17 0.81 9.56
N LYS A 164 6.61 -0.14 10.39
CA LYS A 164 7.94 -0.77 10.30
C LYS A 164 7.75 -2.18 9.75
N ILE A 165 8.36 -2.45 8.59
CA ILE A 165 8.14 -3.70 7.84
C ILE A 165 9.18 -4.75 8.21
N ARG A 166 10.40 -4.33 8.54
CA ARG A 166 11.50 -5.23 8.88
C ARG A 166 12.14 -4.78 10.19
N GLY A 167 12.25 -5.70 11.15
CA GLY A 167 13.18 -5.53 12.26
C GLY A 167 14.62 -5.56 11.73
N ARG A 168 15.48 -4.63 12.17
CA ARG A 168 16.91 -4.67 11.84
C ARG A 168 17.56 -5.88 12.52
N ILE A 169 17.42 -7.05 11.90
CA ILE A 169 17.94 -8.34 12.39
C ILE A 169 19.30 -8.67 11.73
N THR A 170 19.84 -7.79 10.89
CA THR A 170 21.18 -7.96 10.33
C THR A 170 22.22 -7.46 11.32
N GLU A 171 23.32 -8.20 11.46
CA GLU A 171 24.47 -7.90 12.34
C GLU A 171 25.08 -6.50 12.06
N ASP A 172 24.86 -5.97 10.86
CA ASP A 172 25.27 -4.63 10.40
C ASP A 172 24.36 -3.47 10.86
N GLY A 173 23.24 -3.75 11.54
CA GLY A 173 22.29 -2.73 12.00
C GLY A 173 21.69 -1.85 10.89
N GLY A 174 21.71 -2.30 9.64
CA GLY A 174 21.25 -1.56 8.46
C GLY A 174 22.26 -0.56 7.90
N LYS A 175 23.56 -0.72 8.17
CA LYS A 175 24.62 0.00 7.45
C LYS A 175 24.91 -0.71 6.13
N SER A 176 24.83 0.01 5.01
CA SER A 176 25.34 -0.49 3.73
C SER A 176 26.84 -0.74 3.87
N VAL A 177 27.25 -2.01 3.91
CA VAL A 177 28.66 -2.39 3.81
C VAL A 177 29.05 -2.18 2.34
N MET A 178 29.72 -1.07 2.07
CA MET A 178 30.40 -0.89 0.78
C MET A 178 31.50 -1.95 0.71
N ALA A 179 31.47 -2.78 -0.33
CA ALA A 179 32.55 -3.72 -0.60
C ALA A 179 33.86 -2.95 -0.73
N SER A 180 34.89 -3.37 0.01
CA SER A 180 36.27 -2.89 -0.17
C SER A 180 36.95 -3.64 -1.29
#